data_AF-A0A1J5IF63-F1
#
_entry.id   AF-A0A1J5IF63-F1
#
_cell.length_a   1.000
_cell.length_b   1.000
_cell.length_c   1.000
_cell.angle_alpha   90.00
_cell.angle_beta   90.00
_cell.angle_gamma   90.00
#
_symmetry.space_group_name_H-M   'P 1'
#
loop_
_entity.id
_entity.type
_entity.pdbx_description
1 polymer ?
#
loop_
_entity_poly.entity_id
_entity_poly.type
_entity_poly.pdbx_seq_one_letter_code
_entity_poly.pdbx_strand_id
1 'polypeptide(L)'
;MAQPETEKVKKTAEELSDARQYWWWAEKKRSPRLNYLRKAVWSKATKGSAYLPGIGADLEMARWYTKTFKEAPPAEPVILTRARSHAALLDNMPIFITDHSRIVGYPGSAPHLVTWIPTASFMLN
;
A
#
# COMPACT_ATOMS: atom_id res chain seq x y z
N MET A 1 -41.47 16.29 9.22
CA MET A 1 -41.56 16.21 7.75
C MET A 1 -40.44 15.32 7.26
N ALA A 2 -40.76 14.13 6.75
CA ALA A 2 -39.77 13.23 6.16
C ALA A 2 -39.24 13.84 4.86
N GLN A 3 -37.92 13.84 4.66
CA GLN A 3 -37.33 14.24 3.38
C GLN A 3 -37.75 13.21 2.32
N PRO A 4 -38.11 13.64 1.09
CA PRO A 4 -38.45 12.69 0.04
C PRO A 4 -37.19 11.90 -0.32
N GLU A 5 -37.27 10.57 -0.22
CA GLU A 5 -36.29 9.68 -0.84
C GLU A 5 -36.33 9.93 -2.34
N THR A 6 -35.41 10.76 -2.83
CA THR A 6 -35.19 10.89 -4.27
C THR A 6 -34.70 9.53 -4.76
N GLU A 7 -35.61 8.77 -5.35
CA GLU A 7 -35.33 7.55 -6.08
C GLU A 7 -34.38 7.91 -7.23
N LYS A 8 -33.07 7.84 -6.95
CA LYS A 8 -32.03 8.13 -7.94
C LYS A 8 -32.14 7.05 -9.00
N VAL A 9 -32.78 7.39 -10.12
CA VAL A 9 -32.76 6.59 -11.36
C VAL A 9 -31.32 6.16 -11.58
N LYS A 10 -31.04 4.86 -11.41
CA LYS A 10 -29.69 4.31 -11.40
C LYS A 10 -29.16 4.29 -12.83
N LYS A 11 -28.69 5.45 -13.35
CA LYS A 11 -28.09 5.63 -14.69
C LYS A 11 -27.30 4.42 -15.15
N THR A 12 -27.56 3.93 -16.36
CA THR A 12 -26.89 2.72 -16.88
C THR A 12 -25.37 2.92 -17.00
N ALA A 13 -24.60 1.82 -17.14
CA ALA A 13 -23.14 1.95 -17.25
C ALA A 13 -22.76 2.80 -18.48
N GLU A 14 -23.41 2.60 -19.62
CA GLU A 14 -23.16 3.37 -20.84
C GLU A 14 -23.39 4.88 -20.64
N GLU A 15 -24.52 5.27 -20.03
CA GLU A 15 -24.80 6.67 -19.69
C GLU A 15 -23.74 7.30 -18.77
N LEU A 16 -23.17 6.53 -17.84
CA LEU A 16 -22.10 7.00 -16.95
C LEU A 16 -20.78 7.17 -17.69
N SER A 17 -20.49 6.33 -18.67
CA SER A 17 -19.32 6.46 -19.53
C SER A 17 -19.40 7.73 -20.38
N ASP A 18 -20.56 7.97 -21.01
CA ASP A 18 -20.78 9.13 -21.87
C ASP A 18 -20.76 10.44 -21.09
N ALA A 19 -21.27 10.42 -19.86
CA ALA A 19 -21.19 11.54 -18.92
C ALA A 19 -19.78 11.73 -18.30
N ARG A 20 -18.77 10.94 -18.71
CA ARG A 20 -17.39 10.94 -18.17
C ARG A 20 -17.33 10.70 -16.66
N GLN A 21 -18.30 9.98 -16.12
CA GLN A 21 -18.40 9.62 -14.70
C GLN A 21 -17.70 8.29 -14.43
N TYR A 22 -16.40 8.21 -14.75
CA TYR A 22 -15.64 6.95 -14.79
C TYR A 22 -15.60 6.20 -13.45
N TRP A 23 -15.62 6.91 -12.32
CA TRP A 23 -15.66 6.29 -11.01
C TRP A 23 -16.94 5.44 -10.80
N TRP A 24 -18.10 6.03 -11.11
CA TRP A 24 -19.39 5.37 -10.97
C TRP A 24 -19.60 4.30 -12.05
N TRP A 25 -19.09 4.53 -13.25
CA TRP A 25 -19.04 3.53 -14.32
C TRP A 25 -18.25 2.29 -13.87
N ALA A 26 -17.06 2.47 -13.29
CA ALA A 26 -16.21 1.39 -12.83
C ALA A 26 -16.82 0.62 -11.64
N GLU A 27 -17.54 1.30 -10.74
CA GLU A 27 -18.35 0.64 -9.70
C GLU A 27 -19.40 -0.30 -10.31
N LYS A 28 -20.08 0.13 -11.40
CA LYS A 28 -21.11 -0.70 -12.07
C LYS A 28 -20.53 -1.85 -12.92
N LYS A 29 -19.42 -1.65 -13.63
CA LYS A 29 -18.77 -2.66 -14.49
C LYS A 29 -17.87 -3.65 -13.72
N ARG A 30 -17.92 -3.62 -12.39
CA ARG A 30 -17.00 -4.38 -11.54
C ARG A 30 -17.20 -5.89 -11.65
N SER A 31 -16.08 -6.62 -11.77
CA SER A 31 -16.08 -8.09 -11.74
C SER A 31 -16.17 -8.66 -10.32
N PRO A 32 -16.67 -9.91 -10.15
CA PRO A 32 -16.68 -10.60 -8.85
C PRO A 32 -15.29 -10.65 -8.19
N ARG A 33 -14.24 -10.84 -8.99
CA ARG A 33 -12.84 -10.83 -8.53
C ARG A 33 -12.46 -9.52 -7.84
N LEU A 34 -12.88 -8.39 -8.40
CA LEU A 34 -12.55 -7.07 -7.85
C LEU A 34 -13.35 -6.77 -6.57
N ASN A 35 -14.56 -7.32 -6.45
CA ASN A 35 -15.33 -7.29 -5.20
C ASN A 35 -14.64 -8.09 -4.08
N TYR A 36 -14.07 -9.26 -4.40
CA TYR A 36 -13.26 -10.03 -3.46
C TYR A 36 -12.01 -9.25 -3.01
N LEU A 37 -11.21 -8.76 -3.96
CA LEU A 37 -9.96 -8.06 -3.67
C LEU A 37 -10.16 -6.84 -2.76
N ARG A 38 -11.27 -6.11 -2.91
CA ARG A 38 -11.59 -4.96 -2.04
C ARG A 38 -11.80 -5.35 -0.56
N LYS A 39 -12.23 -6.59 -0.30
CA LYS A 39 -12.37 -7.13 1.07
C LYS A 39 -11.09 -7.81 1.55
N ALA A 40 -10.34 -8.43 0.64
CA ALA A 40 -9.13 -9.18 0.94
C ALA A 40 -7.90 -8.28 1.23
N VAL A 41 -7.86 -7.07 0.67
CA VAL A 41 -6.75 -6.12 0.88
C VAL A 41 -6.92 -5.38 2.21
N TRP A 42 -5.86 -5.38 3.01
CA TRP A 42 -5.79 -4.62 4.24
C TRP A 42 -5.73 -3.12 3.95
N SER A 43 -6.74 -2.37 4.41
CA SER A 43 -6.73 -0.91 4.35
C SER A 43 -5.72 -0.36 5.36
N LYS A 44 -4.60 0.16 4.86
CA LYS A 44 -3.51 0.75 5.67
C LYS A 44 -3.55 2.28 5.71
N ALA A 45 -4.50 2.88 4.99
CA ALA A 45 -4.70 4.33 5.03
C ALA A 45 -5.27 4.71 6.40
N THR A 46 -4.46 5.39 7.22
CA THR A 46 -4.92 6.00 8.46
C THR A 46 -5.81 7.19 8.10
N LYS A 47 -7.13 7.05 8.28
CA LYS A 47 -8.00 8.22 8.40
C LYS A 47 -7.59 8.97 9.67
N GLY A 48 -6.75 9.99 9.56
CA GLY A 48 -6.37 10.88 10.65
C GLY A 48 -5.61 10.22 11.81
N SER A 49 -4.60 9.40 11.51
CA SER A 49 -3.75 8.75 12.52
C SER A 49 -4.49 7.80 13.50
N ALA A 50 -5.68 7.32 13.13
CA ALA A 50 -6.43 6.36 13.94
C ALA A 50 -5.71 5.00 14.00
N TYR A 51 -5.71 4.39 15.19
CA TYR A 51 -5.24 3.01 15.39
C TYR A 51 -6.14 2.04 14.61
N LEU A 52 -5.50 1.14 13.84
CA LEU A 52 -6.17 0.08 13.11
C LEU A 52 -5.74 -1.28 13.71
N PRO A 53 -6.66 -2.02 14.36
CA PRO A 53 -6.33 -3.31 14.95
C PRO A 53 -5.71 -4.27 13.93
N GLY A 54 -4.60 -4.90 14.31
CA GLY A 54 -3.88 -5.85 13.46
C GLY A 54 -2.94 -5.22 12.43
N ILE A 55 -2.95 -3.89 12.24
CA ILE A 55 -1.94 -3.20 11.44
C ILE A 55 -0.69 -2.94 12.28
N GLY A 56 0.47 -3.36 11.78
CA GLY A 56 1.77 -3.17 12.44
C GLY A 56 2.74 -2.34 11.61
N ALA A 57 3.82 -1.88 12.23
CA ALA A 57 4.95 -1.28 11.52
C ALA A 57 5.90 -2.38 11.03
N ASP A 58 6.32 -2.29 9.77
CA ASP A 58 7.36 -3.15 9.23
C ASP A 58 8.75 -2.58 9.54
N LEU A 59 9.60 -3.42 10.11
CA LEU A 59 10.95 -3.04 10.56
C LEU A 59 12.06 -3.60 9.66
N GLU A 60 11.72 -4.33 8.60
CA GLU A 60 12.74 -4.95 7.72
C GLU A 60 13.67 -3.90 7.10
N MET A 61 13.15 -2.76 6.64
CA MET A 61 13.99 -1.67 6.14
C MET A 61 14.96 -1.16 7.22
N ALA A 62 14.46 -0.92 8.44
CA ALA A 62 15.31 -0.45 9.55
C ALA A 62 16.39 -1.49 9.89
N ARG A 63 16.04 -2.78 9.93
CA ARG A 63 16.96 -3.88 10.21
C ARG A 63 18.06 -3.97 9.16
N TRP A 64 17.72 -4.08 7.88
CA TRP A 64 18.69 -4.31 6.81
C TRP A 64 19.59 -3.10 6.59
N TYR A 65 19.04 -1.88 6.64
CA TYR A 65 19.87 -0.69 6.54
C TYR A 65 20.83 -0.57 7.72
N THR A 66 20.35 -0.77 8.95
CA THR A 66 21.22 -0.71 10.13
C THR A 66 22.36 -1.72 10.03
N LYS A 67 22.07 -2.95 9.58
CA LYS A 67 23.08 -3.98 9.38
C LYS A 67 24.11 -3.55 8.32
N THR A 68 23.67 -3.19 7.12
CA THR A 68 24.57 -2.83 6.02
C THR A 68 25.41 -1.60 6.34
N PHE A 69 24.85 -0.58 6.99
CA PHE A 69 25.60 0.60 7.40
C PHE A 69 26.63 0.32 8.50
N LYS A 70 26.37 -0.63 9.41
CA LYS A 70 27.35 -1.05 10.43
C LYS A 70 28.51 -1.86 9.83
N GLU A 71 28.25 -2.63 8.79
CA GLU A 71 29.23 -3.47 8.11
C GLU A 71 29.98 -2.71 6.98
N ALA A 72 29.57 -1.48 6.67
CA ALA A 72 30.15 -0.68 5.60
C ALA A 72 31.58 -0.22 5.94
N PRO A 73 32.52 -0.26 4.97
CA PRO A 73 33.83 0.33 5.15
C PRO A 73 33.73 1.85 5.42
N PRO A 74 34.52 2.42 6.36
CA PRO A 74 34.44 3.85 6.68
C PRO A 74 34.70 4.81 5.50
N ALA A 75 35.46 4.35 4.50
CA ALA A 75 35.79 5.12 3.31
C ALA A 75 34.78 4.94 2.15
N GLU A 76 33.77 4.06 2.30
CA GLU A 76 32.78 3.83 1.25
C GLU A 76 31.84 5.05 1.12
N PRO A 77 31.61 5.57 -0.10
CA PRO A 77 30.61 6.60 -0.33
C PRO A 77 29.22 6.16 0.14
N VAL A 78 28.54 7.02 0.91
CA VAL A 78 27.21 6.76 1.48
C VAL A 78 26.18 6.30 0.44
N ILE A 79 26.27 6.78 -0.81
CA ILE A 79 25.36 6.37 -1.87
C ILE A 79 25.51 4.89 -2.25
N LEU A 80 26.74 4.37 -2.24
CA LEU A 80 27.02 2.95 -2.49
C LEU A 80 26.51 2.11 -1.33
N THR A 81 26.73 2.55 -0.09
CA THR A 81 26.19 1.89 1.11
C THR A 81 24.65 1.86 1.10
N ARG A 82 23.99 2.94 0.66
CA ARG A 82 22.52 2.99 0.51
C ARG A 82 22.02 2.06 -0.59
N ALA A 83 22.72 1.97 -1.71
CA ALA A 83 22.38 1.06 -2.80
C ALA A 83 22.51 -0.41 -2.34
N ARG A 84 23.60 -0.75 -1.64
CA ARG A 84 23.80 -2.07 -1.03
C ARG A 84 22.75 -2.39 0.03
N SER A 85 22.37 -1.41 0.85
CA SER A 85 21.30 -1.56 1.85
C SER A 85 19.95 -1.87 1.20
N HIS A 86 19.63 -1.21 0.08
CA HIS A 86 18.43 -1.51 -0.71
C HIS A 86 18.49 -2.91 -1.30
N ALA A 87 19.63 -3.30 -1.90
CA ALA A 87 19.80 -4.64 -2.44
C ALA A 87 19.60 -5.70 -1.35
N ALA A 88 20.25 -5.54 -0.20
CA ALA A 88 20.08 -6.44 0.94
C ALA A 88 18.63 -6.53 1.43
N LEU A 89 17.91 -5.41 1.48
CA LEU A 89 16.48 -5.43 1.81
C LEU A 89 15.69 -6.24 0.77
N LEU A 90 15.85 -5.95 -0.52
CA LEU A 90 15.09 -6.60 -1.60
C LEU A 90 15.41 -8.10 -1.73
N ASP A 91 16.67 -8.49 -1.51
CA ASP A 91 17.11 -9.88 -1.60
C ASP A 91 16.58 -10.76 -0.45
N ASN A 92 16.28 -10.15 0.71
CA ASN A 92 15.89 -10.86 1.92
C ASN A 92 14.42 -10.64 2.34
N MET A 93 13.73 -9.66 1.77
CA MET A 93 12.35 -9.34 2.14
C MET A 93 11.40 -10.47 1.69
N PRO A 94 10.53 -10.99 2.60
CA PRO A 94 9.53 -11.97 2.22
C PRO A 94 8.59 -11.43 1.13
N ILE A 95 8.41 -12.23 0.07
CA ILE A 95 7.46 -11.92 -1.00
C ILE A 95 6.19 -12.73 -0.76
N PHE A 96 5.04 -12.06 -0.86
CA PHE A 96 3.74 -12.70 -0.81
C PHE A 96 2.88 -12.25 -1.99
N ILE A 97 1.98 -13.13 -2.41
CA ILE A 97 1.01 -12.86 -3.47
C ILE A 97 -0.37 -12.91 -2.83
N THR A 98 -1.12 -11.80 -2.93
CA THR A 98 -2.52 -11.78 -2.51
C THR A 98 -3.35 -12.63 -3.46
N ASP A 99 -4.23 -13.44 -2.89
CA ASP A 99 -5.12 -14.31 -3.62
C ASP A 99 -5.94 -13.54 -4.68
N HIS A 100 -6.12 -14.15 -5.85
CA HIS A 100 -6.76 -13.58 -7.05
C HIS A 100 -6.16 -12.26 -7.59
N SER A 101 -5.03 -11.79 -7.05
CA SER A 101 -4.35 -10.62 -7.60
C SER A 101 -3.62 -10.96 -8.90
N ARG A 102 -3.70 -10.04 -9.88
CA ARG A 102 -2.89 -10.10 -11.11
C ARG A 102 -1.73 -9.12 -11.09
N ILE A 103 -1.81 -8.09 -10.26
CA ILE A 103 -0.76 -7.10 -10.07
C ILE A 103 -0.19 -7.36 -8.69
N VAL A 104 1.09 -7.73 -8.64
CA VAL A 104 1.78 -8.11 -7.41
C VAL A 104 2.81 -7.07 -7.04
N GLY A 105 3.04 -6.90 -5.75
CA GLY A 105 3.99 -5.93 -5.23
C GLY A 105 3.48 -5.30 -3.95
N TYR A 106 4.33 -5.32 -2.93
CA TYR A 106 4.10 -4.61 -1.68
C TYR A 106 5.45 -4.23 -1.07
N PRO A 107 5.66 -2.99 -0.59
CA PRO A 107 6.96 -2.55 -0.05
C PRO A 107 7.27 -3.03 1.36
N GLY A 108 6.46 -3.94 1.93
CA GLY A 108 6.68 -4.48 3.26
C GLY A 108 6.64 -6.00 3.29
N SER A 109 7.06 -6.56 4.41
CA SER A 109 7.28 -8.00 4.60
C SER A 109 6.00 -8.82 4.77
N ALA A 110 4.85 -8.20 5.06
CA ALA A 110 3.58 -8.90 5.19
C ALA A 110 2.34 -8.04 4.82
N PRO A 111 1.18 -8.66 4.51
CA PRO A 111 -0.03 -7.95 4.09
C PRO A 111 -0.60 -6.97 5.11
N HIS A 112 -0.28 -7.07 6.39
CA HIS A 112 -0.80 -6.23 7.47
C HIS A 112 0.23 -5.22 8.00
N LEU A 113 1.46 -5.26 7.53
CA LEU A 113 2.54 -4.39 8.00
C LEU A 113 2.68 -3.17 7.09
N VAL A 114 2.94 -1.99 7.66
CA VAL A 114 3.19 -0.72 6.96
C VAL A 114 4.68 -0.41 7.01
N THR A 115 5.29 -0.21 5.85
CA THR A 115 6.73 0.11 5.75
C THR A 115 7.07 1.39 6.49
N TRP A 116 7.95 1.30 7.48
CA TRP A 116 8.56 2.46 8.11
C TRP A 116 9.88 2.79 7.41
N ILE A 117 10.08 4.07 7.08
CA ILE A 117 11.22 4.57 6.30
C ILE A 117 12.09 5.47 7.19
N PRO A 118 12.99 4.89 8.01
CA PRO A 118 13.82 5.68 8.93
C PRO A 118 14.81 6.59 8.20
N THR A 119 15.12 6.33 6.93
CA THR A 119 16.09 7.13 6.16
C THR A 119 15.54 8.43 5.57
N ALA A 120 14.24 8.68 5.72
CA ALA A 120 13.58 9.88 5.21
C ALA A 120 12.78 10.58 6.31
N SER A 121 12.11 9.80 7.17
CA SER A 121 11.22 10.31 8.22
C SER A 121 11.91 10.37 9.58
N PHE A 122 12.99 11.15 9.68
CA PHE A 122 13.71 11.43 10.94
C PHE A 122 13.80 12.93 11.27
N MET A 123 13.08 13.80 10.53
CA MET A 123 13.23 15.27 10.61
C MET A 123 12.63 15.93 11.87
N LEU A 124 12.22 15.17 12.88
CA LEU A 124 11.76 15.70 14.16
C LEU A 124 12.56 15.01 15.27
N ASN A 125 13.68 15.61 15.63
CA ASN A 125 14.33 15.46 16.94
C ASN A 125 14.42 16.86 17.56
#